data_AF-A0A1M5AUC2-F1
#
_entry.id   AF-A0A1M5AUC2-F1
#
_cell.length_a   1.000
_cell.length_b   1.000
_cell.length_c   1.000
_cell.angle_alpha   90.00
_cell.angle_beta   90.00
_cell.angle_gamma   90.00
#
_symmetry.space_group_name_H-M   'P 1'
#
loop_
_entity.id
_entity.type
_entity.pdbx_description
1 polymer ?
#
loop_
_entity_poly.entity_id
_entity_poly.type
_entity_poly.pdbx_seq_one_letter_code
_entity_poly.pdbx_strand_id
1 'polypeptide(L)'
;MIRILFIIGSGSFIGGILRYLLSRAMQNNIFSSFPLGTFVVNILGCFLIGLFYGLFERGNLVNNELRIFLTIGFCGGFTTFSTFASENMSLLRDGNFFYFALYTSLSIFLGLIATYLGNLITKIF
;
A
#
# COMPACT_ATOMS: atom_id res chain seq x y z
N MET A 1 10.19 -17.14 17.31
CA MET A 1 8.79 -16.80 16.97
C MET A 1 8.35 -15.47 17.59
N ILE A 2 8.38 -15.30 18.92
CA ILE A 2 8.01 -14.04 19.59
C ILE A 2 8.73 -12.80 19.04
N ARG A 3 10.04 -12.89 18.79
CA ARG A 3 10.83 -11.79 18.19
C ARG A 3 10.26 -11.33 16.84
N ILE A 4 9.88 -12.28 15.98
CA ILE A 4 9.31 -11.98 14.64
C ILE A 4 7.95 -11.28 14.78
N LEU A 5 7.12 -11.68 15.77
CA LEU A 5 5.84 -11.01 16.03
C LEU A 5 6.03 -9.54 16.41
N PHE A 6 7.02 -9.22 17.25
CA PHE A 6 7.34 -7.84 17.59
C PHE A 6 7.87 -7.04 16.39
N ILE A 7 8.65 -7.68 15.52
CA ILE A 7 9.14 -7.06 14.28
C ILE A 7 7.98 -6.73 13.35
N ILE A 8 7.08 -7.70 13.09
CA ILE A 8 5.88 -7.45 12.28
C ILE A 8 5.02 -6.36 12.93
N GLY A 9 4.74 -6.50 14.22
CA GLY A 9 3.87 -5.59 14.97
C GLY A 9 4.38 -4.15 14.97
N SER A 10 5.68 -3.93 15.15
CA SER A 10 6.28 -2.59 15.09
C SER A 10 6.21 -1.98 13.68
N GLY A 11 6.49 -2.78 12.64
CA GLY A 11 6.30 -2.35 11.26
C GLY A 11 4.84 -1.98 10.96
N SER A 12 3.90 -2.84 11.36
CA SER A 12 2.47 -2.61 11.15
C SER A 12 1.92 -1.44 11.94
N PHE A 13 2.42 -1.19 13.16
CA PHE A 13 2.09 -0.02 13.94
C PHE A 13 2.49 1.27 13.20
N ILE A 14 3.73 1.33 12.71
CA ILE A 14 4.23 2.48 11.93
C ILE A 14 3.43 2.64 10.63
N GLY A 15 3.24 1.56 9.88
CA GLY A 15 2.48 1.56 8.62
C GLY A 15 1.04 2.03 8.83
N GLY A 16 0.37 1.53 9.86
CA GLY A 16 -1.00 1.91 10.20
C GLY A 16 -1.15 3.38 10.60
N ILE A 17 -0.20 3.92 11.38
CA ILE A 17 -0.17 5.35 11.72
C ILE A 17 0.02 6.20 10.47
N LEU A 18 0.99 5.87 9.63
CA LEU A 18 1.25 6.63 8.40
C LEU A 18 0.07 6.57 7.43
N ARG A 19 -0.58 5.41 7.31
CA ARG A 19 -1.83 5.25 6.55
C ARG A 19 -2.88 6.23 7.06
N TYR A 20 -3.14 6.25 8.38
CA TYR A 20 -4.11 7.15 8.99
C TYR A 20 -3.78 8.63 8.71
N LEU A 21 -2.53 9.03 8.95
CA LEU A 21 -2.09 10.42 8.76
C LEU A 21 -2.20 10.85 7.29
N LEU A 22 -1.77 10.00 6.36
CA LEU A 22 -1.82 10.30 4.92
C LEU A 22 -3.26 10.33 4.41
N SER A 23 -4.10 9.35 4.78
CA SER A 23 -5.52 9.35 4.43
C SER A 23 -6.22 10.60 4.94
N ARG A 24 -5.92 11.05 6.18
CA ARG A 24 -6.49 12.26 6.77
C ARG A 24 -5.99 13.54 6.09
N ALA A 25 -4.70 13.61 5.75
CA ALA A 25 -4.15 14.75 5.03
C ALA A 25 -4.79 14.92 3.64
N MET A 26 -5.13 13.81 2.98
CA MET A 26 -5.78 13.81 1.66
C MET A 26 -7.29 14.11 1.72
N GLN A 27 -7.97 13.79 2.83
CA GLN A 27 -9.39 14.13 3.00
C GLN A 27 -9.66 15.63 3.04
N ASN A 28 -8.72 16.43 3.54
CA ASN A 28 -8.94 17.87 3.73
C ASN A 28 -8.90 18.68 2.41
N ASN A 29 -8.49 18.08 1.30
CA ASN A 29 -8.11 18.83 0.10
C ASN A 29 -9.02 18.63 -1.13
N ILE A 30 -10.06 17.77 -1.08
CA ILE A 30 -10.79 17.38 -2.30
C ILE A 30 -12.31 17.20 -2.07
N PHE A 31 -13.13 17.97 -2.79
CA PHE A 31 -14.61 17.84 -2.89
C PHE A 31 -15.05 16.72 -3.88
N SER A 32 -14.29 15.63 -3.99
CA SER A 32 -14.56 14.52 -4.92
C SER A 32 -15.04 13.30 -4.14
N SER A 33 -15.98 12.55 -4.73
CA SER A 33 -16.35 11.22 -4.23
C SER A 33 -15.22 10.17 -4.38
N PHE A 34 -14.11 10.52 -5.04
CA PHE A 34 -12.99 9.61 -5.22
C PHE A 34 -12.22 9.36 -3.91
N PRO A 35 -12.03 8.09 -3.47
CA PRO A 35 -11.32 7.76 -2.23
C PRO A 35 -9.79 7.95 -2.32
N LEU A 36 -9.34 9.20 -2.44
CA LEU A 36 -7.95 9.52 -2.77
C LEU A 36 -6.94 9.07 -1.71
N GLY A 37 -7.29 9.15 -0.42
CA GLY A 37 -6.42 8.73 0.67
C GLY A 37 -6.04 7.26 0.57
N THR A 38 -7.04 6.38 0.47
CA THR A 38 -6.86 4.92 0.35
C THR A 38 -6.19 4.54 -0.97
N PHE A 39 -6.53 5.23 -2.06
CA PHE A 39 -5.85 5.07 -3.35
C PHE A 39 -4.34 5.32 -3.23
N VAL A 40 -3.93 6.47 -2.69
CA VAL A 40 -2.52 6.86 -2.60
C VAL A 40 -1.70 5.91 -1.71
N VAL A 41 -2.20 5.55 -0.53
CA VAL A 41 -1.49 4.62 0.37
C VAL A 41 -1.30 3.25 -0.28
N ASN A 42 -2.29 2.75 -1.02
CA ASN A 42 -2.19 1.47 -1.70
C ASN A 42 -1.18 1.51 -2.86
N ILE A 43 -1.22 2.55 -3.71
CA ILE A 43 -0.26 2.69 -4.83
C ILE A 43 1.18 2.85 -4.32
N LEU A 44 1.39 3.70 -3.31
CA LEU A 44 2.71 3.86 -2.69
C LEU A 44 3.17 2.55 -2.03
N GLY A 45 2.28 1.83 -1.35
CA GLY A 45 2.61 0.56 -0.73
C GLY A 45 2.98 -0.52 -1.75
N CYS A 46 2.28 -0.58 -2.89
CA CYS A 46 2.62 -1.42 -4.04
C CYS A 46 4.01 -1.09 -4.59
N PHE A 47 4.33 0.19 -4.78
CA PHE A 47 5.67 0.61 -5.19
C PHE A 47 6.75 0.16 -4.20
N LEU A 48 6.54 0.43 -2.91
CA LEU A 48 7.48 0.09 -1.85
C LEU A 48 7.73 -1.41 -1.74
N ILE A 49 6.68 -2.25 -1.80
CA ILE A 49 6.88 -3.70 -1.69
C ILE A 49 7.64 -4.26 -2.90
N GLY A 50 7.41 -3.71 -4.10
CA GLY A 50 8.19 -4.03 -5.30
C GLY A 50 9.67 -3.67 -5.15
N LEU A 51 9.94 -2.48 -4.62
CA LEU A 51 11.30 -2.00 -4.32
C LEU A 51 11.97 -2.88 -3.26
N PHE A 52 11.28 -3.23 -2.18
CA PHE A 52 11.84 -4.08 -1.12
C PHE A 52 12.19 -5.47 -1.65
N TYR A 53 11.28 -6.13 -2.38
CA TYR A 53 11.60 -7.42 -3.00
C TYR A 53 12.76 -7.32 -3.98
N GLY A 54 12.78 -6.30 -4.84
CA GLY A 54 13.87 -6.10 -5.78
C GLY A 54 15.23 -5.87 -5.11
N LEU A 55 15.29 -5.17 -3.97
CA LEU A 55 16.53 -5.02 -3.20
C LEU A 55 16.95 -6.33 -2.54
N PHE A 56 15.97 -7.09 -2.07
CA PHE A 56 16.21 -8.34 -1.36
C PHE A 56 16.60 -9.52 -2.26
N GLU A 57 16.26 -9.46 -3.54
CA GLU A 57 16.73 -10.42 -4.57
C GLU A 57 18.21 -10.22 -4.92
N ARG A 58 18.72 -8.98 -4.85
CA ARG A 58 20.11 -8.66 -5.23
C ARG A 58 21.13 -8.98 -4.13
N GLY A 59 20.73 -8.89 -2.86
CA GLY A 59 21.61 -9.15 -1.74
C GLY A 59 21.62 -10.62 -1.31
N ASN A 60 22.75 -11.32 -1.51
CA ASN A 60 22.95 -12.71 -1.05
C ASN A 60 22.86 -12.90 0.49
N LEU A 61 22.79 -11.82 1.29
CA LEU A 61 22.84 -11.83 2.76
C LEU A 61 21.84 -10.84 3.41
N VAL A 62 20.63 -10.74 2.85
CA VAL A 62 19.62 -9.82 3.38
C VAL A 62 19.13 -10.27 4.75
N ASN A 63 19.20 -9.37 5.74
CA ASN A 63 18.61 -9.56 7.07
C ASN A 63 17.11 -9.91 6.94
N ASN A 64 16.77 -11.18 7.17
CA ASN A 64 15.40 -11.70 7.06
C ASN A 64 14.41 -10.95 7.99
N GLU A 65 14.89 -10.41 9.11
CA GLU A 65 14.07 -9.61 10.01
C GLU A 65 13.68 -8.28 9.37
N LEU A 66 14.61 -7.60 8.69
CA LEU A 66 14.32 -6.38 7.97
C LEU A 66 13.34 -6.64 6.81
N ARG A 67 13.47 -7.78 6.13
CA ARG A 67 12.53 -8.20 5.09
C ARG A 67 11.11 -8.31 5.64
N ILE A 68 10.94 -9.08 6.71
CA ILE A 68 9.63 -9.28 7.35
C ILE A 68 9.07 -7.96 7.93
N PHE A 69 9.93 -7.13 8.52
CA PHE A 69 9.56 -5.80 9.02
C PHE A 69 8.96 -4.93 7.92
N LEU A 70 9.63 -4.84 6.76
CA LEU A 70 9.23 -3.94 5.67
C LEU A 70 8.05 -4.50 4.86
N THR A 71 8.00 -5.80 4.60
CA THR A 71 6.95 -6.39 3.75
C THR A 71 5.69 -6.71 4.56
N ILE A 72 5.78 -7.64 5.51
CA ILE A 72 4.61 -8.11 6.27
C ILE A 72 4.20 -7.05 7.30
N GLY A 73 5.17 -6.43 7.98
CA GLY A 73 4.92 -5.39 8.97
C GLY A 73 4.42 -4.10 8.34
N PHE A 74 5.36 -3.32 7.79
CA PHE A 74 5.12 -1.96 7.29
C PHE A 74 4.15 -1.92 6.13
N CYS A 75 4.44 -2.58 4.99
CA CYS A 75 3.54 -2.56 3.83
C CYS A 75 2.16 -3.17 4.17
N GLY A 76 2.13 -4.22 5.00
CA GLY A 76 0.89 -4.83 5.49
C GLY A 76 0.03 -3.88 6.33
N GLY A 77 0.63 -3.04 7.19
CA GLY A 77 -0.11 -2.02 7.96
C GLY A 77 -0.42 -0.75 7.19
N PHE A 78 0.42 -0.40 6.23
CA PHE A 78 0.33 0.83 5.42
C PHE A 78 -0.72 0.75 4.32
N THR A 79 -0.92 -0.43 3.74
CA THR A 79 -1.94 -0.68 2.71
C THR A 79 -3.21 -1.26 3.31
N THR A 80 -4.32 -1.20 2.57
CA THR A 80 -5.60 -1.77 3.01
C THR A 80 -6.50 -2.15 1.84
N PHE A 81 -6.81 -3.44 1.73
CA PHE A 81 -7.81 -3.95 0.78
C PHE A 81 -9.24 -3.85 1.34
N SER A 82 -9.41 -4.03 2.65
CA SER A 82 -10.74 -3.99 3.29
C SER A 82 -11.37 -2.59 3.19
N THR A 83 -10.58 -1.52 3.38
CA THR A 83 -11.06 -0.15 3.20
C THR A 83 -11.42 0.11 1.72
N PHE A 84 -10.54 -0.27 0.79
CA PHE A 84 -10.80 -0.21 -0.65
C PHE A 84 -12.14 -0.89 -1.04
N ALA A 85 -12.38 -2.10 -0.53
CA ALA A 85 -13.63 -2.83 -0.81
C ALA A 85 -14.85 -2.12 -0.22
N SER A 86 -14.77 -1.63 1.03
CA SER A 86 -15.88 -0.92 1.68
C SER A 86 -16.21 0.41 0.98
N GLU A 87 -15.21 1.16 0.51
CA GLU A 87 -15.38 2.39 -0.25
C GLU A 87 -16.05 2.12 -1.61
N ASN A 88 -15.62 1.07 -2.32
CA ASN A 88 -16.27 0.66 -3.57
C ASN A 88 -17.73 0.26 -3.36
N MET A 89 -18.04 -0.46 -2.27
CA MET A 89 -19.42 -0.77 -1.92
C MET A 89 -20.25 0.48 -1.59
N SER A 90 -19.64 1.49 -0.96
CA SER A 90 -20.32 2.79 -0.77
C SER A 90 -20.61 3.45 -2.11
N LEU A 91 -19.63 3.53 -3.02
CA LEU A 91 -19.81 4.12 -4.34
C LEU A 91 -20.93 3.43 -5.14
N LEU A 92 -21.02 2.10 -5.08
CA LEU A 92 -22.11 1.35 -5.72
C LEU A 92 -23.47 1.67 -5.10
N ARG A 93 -23.56 1.70 -3.76
CA ARG A 93 -24.79 2.05 -3.04
C ARG A 93 -25.25 3.47 -3.32
N ASP A 94 -24.31 4.39 -3.46
CA ASP A 94 -24.57 5.80 -3.74
C ASP A 94 -24.85 6.06 -5.24
N GLY A 95 -24.90 5.00 -6.07
CA GLY A 95 -25.15 5.09 -7.51
C GLY A 95 -23.99 5.66 -8.32
N ASN A 96 -22.81 5.79 -7.71
CA ASN A 96 -21.64 6.43 -8.30
C ASN A 96 -20.77 5.44 -9.10
N PHE A 97 -21.36 4.88 -10.15
CA PHE A 97 -20.73 3.84 -10.97
C PHE A 97 -19.45 4.30 -11.67
N PHE A 98 -19.36 5.58 -12.03
CA PHE A 98 -18.17 6.15 -12.66
C PHE A 98 -16.95 6.07 -11.72
N TYR A 99 -17.06 6.60 -10.49
CA TYR A 99 -15.95 6.56 -9.54
C TYR A 99 -15.67 5.14 -9.04
N PHE A 100 -16.68 4.26 -8.94
CA PHE A 100 -16.47 2.84 -8.66
C PHE A 100 -15.56 2.18 -9.72
N ALA A 101 -15.91 2.32 -11.00
CA ALA A 101 -15.18 1.73 -12.11
C ALA A 101 -13.76 2.32 -12.22
N LEU A 102 -13.64 3.64 -12.07
CA LEU A 102 -12.37 4.35 -12.11
C LEU A 102 -11.47 3.94 -10.95
N TYR A 103 -11.96 3.98 -9.71
CA TYR A 103 -11.18 3.65 -8.52
C TYR A 103 -10.72 2.20 -8.52
N THR A 104 -11.61 1.25 -8.86
CA THR A 104 -11.28 -0.17 -8.97
C THR A 104 -10.21 -0.40 -10.03
N SER A 105 -10.42 0.10 -11.24
CA SER A 105 -9.50 -0.13 -12.36
C SER A 105 -8.13 0.49 -12.07
N LEU A 106 -8.09 1.76 -11.67
CA LEU A 106 -6.83 2.45 -11.38
C LEU A 106 -6.07 1.76 -10.24
N SER A 107 -6.73 1.35 -9.16
CA SER A 107 -6.06 0.70 -8.04
C SER A 107 -5.39 -0.61 -8.45
N ILE A 108 -6.05 -1.41 -9.30
CA ILE A 108 -5.49 -2.68 -9.80
C ILE A 108 -4.35 -2.43 -10.78
N PHE A 109 -4.60 -1.68 -11.86
CA PHE A 109 -3.61 -1.48 -12.92
C PHE A 109 -2.40 -0.70 -12.43
N LEU A 110 -2.61 0.43 -11.74
CA LEU A 110 -1.50 1.23 -11.24
C LEU A 110 -0.79 0.54 -10.07
N GLY A 111 -1.48 -0.28 -9.26
CA GLY A 111 -0.84 -1.06 -8.20
C GLY A 111 0.15 -2.09 -8.77
N LEU A 112 -0.26 -2.80 -9.82
CA LEU A 112 0.63 -3.75 -10.52
C LEU A 112 1.81 -3.03 -11.19
N ILE A 113 1.54 -1.93 -11.90
CA ILE A 113 2.59 -1.11 -12.53
C ILE A 113 3.56 -0.56 -11.49
N ALA A 114 3.05 -0.02 -10.38
CA ALA A 114 3.88 0.51 -9.30
C ALA A 114 4.78 -0.57 -8.69
N THR A 115 4.25 -1.77 -8.45
CA THR A 115 5.03 -2.92 -7.95
C THR A 115 6.14 -3.29 -8.94
N TYR A 116 5.82 -3.37 -10.23
CA TYR A 116 6.80 -3.67 -11.27
C TYR A 116 7.89 -2.59 -11.36
N LEU A 117 7.51 -1.30 -11.35
CA LEU A 117 8.45 -0.19 -11.39
C LEU A 117 9.35 -0.15 -10.15
N GLY A 118 8.80 -0.43 -8.97
CA GLY A 118 9.56 -0.54 -7.73
C GLY A 118 10.67 -1.59 -7.84
N ASN A 119 10.36 -2.78 -8.35
CA ASN A 119 11.35 -3.83 -8.60
C ASN A 119 12.34 -3.43 -9.71
N LEU A 120 11.86 -2.87 -10.82
CA LEU A 120 12.71 -2.49 -11.95
C LEU A 120 13.79 -1.48 -11.56
N ILE A 121 13.44 -0.48 -10.73
CA ILE A 121 14.39 0.54 -10.26
C ILE A 121 15.59 -0.10 -9.55
N THR A 122 15.39 -1.19 -8.81
CA THR A 122 16.50 -1.83 -8.09
C THR A 122 17.50 -2.48 -9.03
N LYS A 123 17.13 -2.78 -10.27
CA LYS A 123 18.00 -3.39 -11.29
C LYS A 123 18.84 -2.37 -12.07
N ILE A 124 18.47 -1.08 -12.00
CA ILE A 124 19.17 0.01 -12.69
C ILE A 124 20.43 0.44 -11.92
N PHE A 125 20.34 0.45 -10.59
CA PHE A 125 21.48 0.58 -9.70
C PHE A 125 22.18 -0.77 -9.54
#